data_AF-Q71UK1-F1
#
_entry.id   AF-Q71UK1-F1
#
_cell.length_a   1.000
_cell.length_b   1.000
_cell.length_c   1.000
_cell.angle_alpha   90.00
_cell.angle_beta   90.00
_cell.angle_gamma   90.00
#
_symmetry.space_group_name_H-M   'P 1'
#
loop_
_entity.id
_entity.type
_entity.pdbx_description
1 polymer ?
#
loop_
_entity_poly.entity_id
_entity_poly.type
_entity_poly.pdbx_seq_one_letter_code
_entity_poly.pdbx_strand_id
1 'polypeptide(L)'
;PTCDVDINTWVPFYSTELNKPAMIYCSHGDGHWVHAQCMDLAERTLIHLSAGSNKYYCNEHVEIARALHTPQRVLPLKKPPMKSLRKKGSGKILTPAKKSFLRRLFD
;
A
#
# COMPACT_ATOMS: atom_id res chain seq x y z
N PRO A 1 -26.49 5.50 -6.47
CA PRO A 1 -27.94 5.65 -6.75
C PRO A 1 -28.31 6.96 -7.47
N THR A 2 -27.35 7.87 -7.67
CA THR A 2 -27.50 9.15 -8.39
C THR A 2 -27.24 8.93 -9.88
N CYS A 3 -28.20 8.30 -10.57
CA CYS A 3 -28.12 8.14 -12.03
C CYS A 3 -29.05 9.15 -12.69
N ASP A 4 -28.49 10.11 -13.41
CA ASP A 4 -29.24 11.18 -14.09
C ASP A 4 -29.55 10.84 -15.56
N VAL A 5 -29.12 9.66 -16.03
CA VAL A 5 -29.38 9.19 -17.39
C VAL A 5 -30.78 8.57 -17.46
N ASP A 6 -31.71 9.25 -18.14
CA ASP A 6 -33.04 8.76 -18.48
C ASP A 6 -33.20 8.62 -20.01
N ILE A 7 -33.83 7.54 -20.46
CA ILE A 7 -34.02 7.21 -21.89
C ILE A 7 -34.75 8.33 -22.64
N ASN A 8 -35.66 9.04 -21.98
CA ASN A 8 -36.49 10.05 -22.63
C ASN A 8 -35.81 11.42 -22.76
N THR A 9 -34.76 11.67 -21.97
CA THR A 9 -34.08 12.99 -21.90
C THR A 9 -32.59 12.89 -22.21
N TRP A 10 -32.06 11.68 -22.35
CA TRP A 10 -30.66 11.46 -22.63
C TRP A 10 -30.27 12.02 -24.00
N VAL A 11 -29.13 12.68 -24.01
CA VAL A 11 -28.47 13.21 -25.20
C VAL A 11 -27.00 12.78 -25.17
N PRO A 12 -26.36 12.59 -26.34
CA PRO A 12 -24.93 12.26 -26.40
C PRO A 12 -24.08 13.30 -25.66
N PHE A 13 -23.24 12.82 -24.74
CA PHE A 13 -22.31 13.60 -23.93
C PHE A 13 -20.86 13.40 -24.36
N TYR A 14 -20.44 12.16 -24.64
CA TYR A 14 -19.11 11.88 -25.19
C TYR A 14 -19.12 11.83 -26.72
N SER A 15 -17.98 12.13 -27.35
CA SER A 15 -17.87 12.10 -28.82
C SER A 15 -18.10 10.70 -29.42
N THR A 16 -17.96 9.66 -28.61
CA THR A 16 -18.15 8.25 -28.99
C THR A 16 -19.59 7.75 -28.84
N GLU A 17 -20.48 8.56 -28.25
CA GLU A 17 -21.88 8.21 -28.06
C GLU A 17 -22.73 8.61 -29.27
N LEU A 18 -23.76 7.80 -29.57
CA LEU A 18 -24.67 8.07 -30.69
C LEU A 18 -26.13 7.93 -30.24
N ASN A 19 -26.60 6.70 -30.05
CA ASN A 19 -27.97 6.39 -29.62
C ASN A 19 -28.03 5.73 -28.23
N LYS A 20 -26.88 5.56 -27.58
CA LYS A 20 -26.76 4.88 -26.29
C LYS A 20 -25.68 5.58 -25.45
N PRO A 21 -25.89 5.71 -24.13
CA PRO A 21 -24.89 6.22 -23.22
C PRO A 21 -23.69 5.28 -23.14
N ALA A 22 -22.51 5.85 -22.92
CA ALA A 22 -21.30 5.13 -22.66
C ALA A 22 -21.36 4.54 -21.24
N MET A 23 -21.02 3.26 -21.17
CA MET A 23 -21.04 2.49 -19.93
C MET A 23 -19.66 1.91 -19.65
N ILE A 24 -19.33 1.79 -18.37
CA ILE A 24 -18.12 1.15 -17.89
C ILE A 24 -18.47 0.09 -16.86
N TYR A 25 -17.74 -1.02 -16.88
CA TYR A 25 -17.98 -2.14 -15.97
C TYR A 25 -17.19 -1.97 -14.66
N CYS A 26 -17.91 -1.95 -13.54
CA CYS A 26 -17.34 -1.97 -12.20
C CYS A 26 -17.04 -3.42 -11.78
N SER A 27 -15.78 -3.73 -11.47
CA SER A 27 -15.31 -5.08 -11.12
C SER A 27 -15.47 -5.42 -9.62
N HIS A 28 -16.43 -4.82 -8.93
CA HIS A 28 -16.68 -5.08 -7.51
C HIS A 28 -17.62 -6.29 -7.32
N GLY A 29 -17.18 -7.33 -6.60
CA GLY A 29 -17.98 -8.55 -6.38
C GLY A 29 -18.31 -9.25 -7.70
N ASP A 30 -19.60 -9.47 -7.96
CA ASP A 30 -20.12 -9.99 -9.24
C ASP A 30 -20.09 -8.95 -10.38
N GLY A 31 -19.75 -7.71 -10.03
CA GLY A 31 -19.63 -6.57 -10.91
C GLY A 31 -20.94 -6.09 -11.51
N HIS A 32 -20.96 -4.85 -11.96
CA HIS A 32 -22.14 -4.21 -12.52
C HIS A 32 -21.74 -3.11 -13.49
N TRP A 33 -22.64 -2.79 -14.41
CA TRP A 33 -22.44 -1.72 -15.38
C TRP A 33 -22.93 -0.39 -14.80
N VAL A 34 -22.14 0.66 -14.99
CA VAL A 34 -22.49 2.03 -14.62
C VAL A 34 -22.32 2.94 -15.83
N HIS A 35 -23.13 3.99 -15.91
CA HIS A 35 -22.94 5.05 -16.91
C HIS A 35 -21.67 5.83 -16.58
N ALA A 36 -20.84 6.08 -17.59
CA ALA A 36 -19.61 6.84 -17.40
C ALA A 36 -19.89 8.29 -17.00
N GLN A 37 -20.97 8.87 -17.53
CA GLN A 37 -21.43 10.22 -17.18
C GLN A 37 -21.81 10.33 -15.70
N CYS A 38 -22.55 9.35 -15.15
CA CYS A 38 -22.94 9.36 -13.73
C CYS A 38 -21.75 9.21 -12.77
N MET A 39 -20.60 8.76 -13.28
CA MET A 39 -19.37 8.61 -12.51
C MET A 39 -18.41 9.79 -12.69
N ASP A 40 -18.84 10.87 -13.35
CA ASP A 40 -18.05 12.06 -13.66
C ASP A 40 -16.73 11.73 -14.39
N LEU A 41 -16.73 10.69 -15.24
CA LEU A 41 -15.55 10.30 -15.98
C LEU A 41 -15.32 11.26 -17.16
N ALA A 42 -14.13 11.85 -17.23
CA ALA A 42 -13.72 12.56 -18.44
C ALA A 42 -13.51 11.59 -19.61
N GLU A 43 -13.82 12.02 -20.84
CA GLU A 43 -13.72 11.19 -22.04
C GLU A 43 -12.35 10.53 -22.19
N ARG A 44 -11.27 11.30 -22.03
CA ARG A 44 -9.90 10.79 -22.08
C ARG A 44 -9.64 9.64 -21.09
N THR A 45 -10.23 9.72 -19.90
CA THR A 45 -10.08 8.72 -18.84
C THR A 45 -10.87 7.48 -19.20
N LEU A 46 -12.09 7.67 -19.71
CA LEU A 46 -12.95 6.58 -20.17
C LEU A 46 -12.28 5.79 -21.31
N ILE A 47 -11.72 6.48 -22.31
CA ILE A 47 -11.00 5.86 -23.42
C ILE A 47 -9.74 5.12 -22.95
N HIS A 48 -8.99 5.72 -22.02
CA HIS A 48 -7.81 5.06 -21.45
C HIS A 48 -8.18 3.78 -20.69
N LEU A 49 -9.26 3.81 -19.91
CA LEU A 49 -9.77 2.65 -19.19
C LEU A 49 -10.33 1.58 -20.12
N SER A 50 -11.01 1.97 -21.21
CA SER A 50 -11.55 1.02 -22.18
C SER A 50 -10.47 0.36 -23.03
N ALA A 51 -9.37 1.06 -23.31
CA ALA A 51 -8.24 0.51 -24.05
C ALA A 51 -7.30 -0.33 -23.16
N GLY A 52 -7.27 -0.06 -21.85
CA GLY A 52 -6.45 -0.78 -20.88
C GLY A 52 -7.09 -2.08 -20.39
N SER A 53 -6.29 -2.89 -19.69
CA SER A 53 -6.75 -4.10 -18.97
C SER A 53 -7.00 -3.85 -17.48
N ASN A 54 -7.03 -2.58 -17.06
CA ASN A 54 -7.19 -2.20 -15.67
C ASN A 54 -8.64 -2.38 -15.22
N LYS A 55 -8.82 -2.95 -14.02
CA LYS A 55 -10.14 -3.06 -13.39
C LYS A 55 -10.60 -1.68 -12.93
N TYR A 56 -11.79 -1.29 -13.35
CA TYR A 56 -12.46 -0.08 -12.88
C TYR A 56 -13.36 -0.39 -11.68
N TYR A 57 -13.44 0.55 -10.75
CA TYR A 57 -14.33 0.53 -9.59
C TYR A 57 -15.08 1.86 -9.52
N CYS A 58 -16.42 1.79 -9.49
CA CYS A 58 -17.26 2.99 -9.41
C CYS A 58 -17.13 3.70 -8.06
N ASN A 59 -17.62 4.93 -7.96
CA ASN A 59 -17.45 5.77 -6.76
C ASN A 59 -18.01 5.13 -5.49
N GLU A 60 -19.04 4.29 -5.60
CA GLU A 60 -19.60 3.54 -4.47
C GLU A 60 -18.66 2.45 -3.95
N HIS A 61 -17.75 1.93 -4.79
CA HIS A 61 -16.91 0.77 -4.48
C HIS A 61 -15.39 1.07 -4.54
N VAL A 62 -14.99 2.29 -4.90
CA VAL A 62 -13.58 2.67 -5.05
C VAL A 62 -12.83 2.64 -3.71
N GLU A 63 -13.50 2.97 -2.61
CA GLU A 63 -12.91 2.93 -1.26
C GLU A 63 -12.55 1.51 -0.83
N ILE A 64 -13.38 0.54 -1.20
CA ILE A 64 -13.12 -0.89 -0.94
C ILE A 64 -11.92 -1.37 -1.78
N ALA A 65 -11.83 -0.95 -3.04
CA ALA A 65 -10.69 -1.26 -3.89
C ALA A 65 -9.37 -0.67 -3.36
N ARG A 66 -9.42 0.54 -2.78
CA ARG A 66 -8.26 1.16 -2.13
C ARG A 66 -7.85 0.43 -0.85
N ALA A 67 -8.82 -0.04 -0.06
CA ALA A 67 -8.54 -0.82 1.14
C ALA A 67 -7.93 -2.20 0.84
N LEU A 68 -8.27 -2.79 -0.31
CA LEU A 68 -7.70 -4.06 -0.78
C LEU A 68 -6.33 -3.90 -1.47
N HIS A 69 -5.91 -2.67 -1.78
CA HIS A 69 -4.61 -2.43 -2.38
C HIS A 69 -3.52 -2.73 -1.34
N THR A 70 -2.82 -3.85 -1.49
CA THR A 70 -1.64 -4.13 -0.66
C THR A 70 -0.59 -3.05 -0.96
N PRO A 71 -0.02 -2.38 0.06
CA PRO A 71 1.02 -1.38 -0.18
C PRO A 71 2.13 -2.04 -1.00
N GLN A 72 2.58 -1.36 -2.05
CA GLN A 72 3.65 -1.90 -2.90
C GLN A 72 4.80 -2.37 -2.02
N ARG A 73 5.25 -3.60 -2.28
CA ARG A 73 6.30 -4.27 -1.50
C ARG A 73 7.54 -3.40 -1.57
N VAL A 74 7.76 -2.59 -0.54
CA VAL A 74 8.99 -1.80 -0.41
C VAL A 74 10.11 -2.82 -0.33
N LEU A 75 11.07 -2.77 -1.26
CA LEU A 75 12.22 -3.68 -1.26
C LEU A 75 12.85 -3.62 0.15
N PRO A 76 13.12 -4.78 0.80
CA PRO A 76 13.72 -4.78 2.12
C PRO A 76 15.02 -3.99 2.08
N LEU A 77 15.07 -2.86 2.79
CA LEU A 77 16.32 -2.11 2.98
C LEU A 77 17.33 -3.07 3.61
N LYS A 78 18.44 -3.32 2.90
CA LYS A 78 19.55 -4.15 3.39
C LYS A 78 20.08 -3.53 4.68
N LYS A 79 19.69 -4.08 5.83
CA LYS A 79 20.23 -3.67 7.13
C LYS A 79 21.71 -4.12 7.17
N PRO A 80 22.68 -3.21 7.38
CA PRO A 80 24.07 -3.63 7.58
C PRO A 80 24.16 -4.52 8.84
N PRO A 81 24.98 -5.57 8.85
CA PRO A 81 25.10 -6.46 9.99
C PRO A 81 25.59 -5.67 11.21
N MET A 82 24.81 -5.69 12.29
CA MET A 82 25.22 -5.11 13.57
C MET A 82 26.50 -5.80 14.02
N LYS A 83 27.60 -5.03 14.14
CA LYS A 83 28.82 -5.50 14.81
C LYS A 83 28.44 -5.93 16.23
N SER A 84 28.76 -7.17 16.59
CA SER A 84 28.50 -7.67 17.93
C SER A 84 29.26 -6.83 18.96
N LEU A 85 28.56 -6.41 20.01
CA LEU A 85 29.19 -5.72 21.13
C LEU A 85 30.16 -6.72 21.79
N ARG A 86 31.46 -6.47 21.64
CA ARG A 86 32.53 -7.30 22.19
C ARG A 86 32.33 -7.43 23.71
N LYS A 87 31.92 -8.61 24.20
CA LYS A 87 31.84 -8.89 25.65
C LYS A 87 33.23 -8.68 26.26
N LYS A 88 33.36 -7.68 27.13
CA LYS A 88 34.55 -7.45 27.95
C LYS A 88 34.68 -8.66 28.89
N GLY A 89 35.77 -9.42 28.75
CA GLY A 89 36.03 -10.63 29.55
C GLY A 89 35.96 -10.34 31.05
N SER A 90 35.44 -11.30 31.82
CA SER A 90 35.36 -11.22 33.27
C SER A 90 36.76 -11.05 33.86
N GLY A 91 37.05 -9.85 34.36
CA GLY A 91 38.23 -9.62 35.20
C GLY A 91 38.13 -10.51 36.43
N LYS A 92 39.12 -11.38 36.64
CA LYS A 92 39.22 -12.19 37.86
C LYS A 92 39.36 -11.26 39.06
N ILE A 93 38.38 -11.28 39.95
CA ILE A 93 38.46 -10.64 41.27
C ILE A 93 39.49 -11.43 42.08
N LEU A 94 40.66 -10.84 42.33
CA LEU A 94 41.66 -11.41 43.25
C LEU A 94 41.18 -11.19 44.69
N THR A 95 40.98 -12.29 45.42
CA THR A 95 40.56 -12.27 46.83
C THR A 95 41.72 -11.88 47.75
N PRO A 96 41.45 -11.17 48.87
CA PRO A 96 42.47 -10.49 49.69
C PRO A 96 43.15 -11.41 50.72
N ALA A 97 43.50 -12.65 50.34
CA ALA A 97 44.06 -13.65 51.25
C ALA A 97 45.53 -14.06 50.93
N LYS A 98 46.24 -13.29 50.09
CA LYS A 98 47.69 -13.47 49.83
C LYS A 98 48.52 -12.23 50.16
N LYS A 99 48.10 -11.45 51.17
CA LYS A 99 48.84 -10.28 51.69
C LYS A 99 49.64 -10.54 52.97
N SER A 100 49.86 -11.79 53.38
CA SER A 100 50.53 -12.11 54.66
C SER A 100 51.94 -12.69 54.57
N PHE A 101 52.59 -12.74 53.40
CA PHE A 101 53.91 -13.39 53.27
C PHE A 101 55.11 -12.46 53.01
N LEU A 102 54.95 -11.13 53.14
CA LEU A 102 56.07 -10.18 53.01
C LEU A 102 56.11 -9.15 54.16
N ARG A 103 55.66 -9.53 55.35
CA ARG A 103 55.85 -8.75 56.59
C ARG A 103 56.80 -9.43 57.56
N ARG A 104 57.89 -10.00 57.01
CA ARG A 104 59.08 -10.51 57.71
C ARG A 104 60.36 -10.17 56.92
N LEU A 105 60.48 -8.90 56.49
CA LEU A 105 61.71 -8.33 55.92
C LEU A 105 62.01 -6.95 56.55
N PHE A 106 61.71 -6.82 57.84
CA PHE A 106 62.27 -5.77 58.70
C PHE A 106 62.68 -6.41 60.04
N ASP A 107 63.46 -7.47 59.95
CA ASP A 107 64.48 -7.88 60.91
C ASP A 107 65.54 -8.69 60.13
#